data_AF-A0A965VNT9-F1
#
_entry.id   AF-A0A965VNT9-F1
#
_cell.length_a   1.000
_cell.length_b   1.000
_cell.length_c   1.000
_cell.angle_alpha   90.00
_cell.angle_beta   90.00
_cell.angle_gamma   90.00
#
_symmetry.space_group_name_H-M   'P 1'
#
loop_
_entity.id
_entity.type
_entity.pdbx_description
1 polymer ?
#
loop_
_entity_poly.entity_id
_entity_poly.type
_entity_poly.pdbx_seq_one_letter_code
_entity_poly.pdbx_strand_id
1 'polypeptide(L)'
;MTLFQALYLNYLSVRNKLFHQTGYLPALLFVFLSAISSSFRAFTATQLAVCFLLPAMNLIFSIGSSQSPRKHLFNIGFLFSLIALIIQPAYMFFVLMYLCIAFLRPIYLVEWVVLLLGFLTPIYFFTTILYLFDFTSWIELIGKLQLLPFKDFHLPVQNLIYSVFFVVLLITGIYLLQSQLTLLTIYVRRCWAIIFGMLVFSSIVALFMHQDQSGNWLLVVPASTLLISNIFTSDKRKQFVTFAFYFVFATLIIFRYFL
;
A
#
# COMPACT_ATOMS: atom_id res chain seq x y z
N MET A 1 16.41 -1.81 -0.63
CA MET A 1 15.08 -1.63 -1.25
C MET A 1 14.18 -0.69 -0.46
N THR A 2 13.99 -0.91 0.85
CA THR A 2 13.13 -0.07 1.70
C THR A 2 13.46 1.43 1.68
N LEU A 3 14.74 1.81 1.67
CA LEU A 3 15.16 3.22 1.54
C LEU A 3 14.71 3.86 0.22
N PHE A 4 14.84 3.14 -0.89
CA PHE A 4 14.38 3.61 -2.20
C PHE A 4 12.85 3.80 -2.20
N GLN A 5 12.12 2.84 -1.64
CA GLN A 5 10.66 2.92 -1.48
C GLN A 5 10.25 4.11 -0.60
N ALA A 6 10.97 4.36 0.51
CA ALA A 6 10.74 5.50 1.40
C ALA A 6 10.92 6.84 0.68
N LEU A 7 12.04 6.99 -0.05
CA LEU A 7 12.33 8.20 -0.81
C LEU A 7 11.32 8.42 -1.94
N TYR A 8 10.91 7.35 -2.63
CA TYR A 8 9.88 7.43 -3.67
C TYR A 8 8.53 7.84 -3.08
N LEU A 9 8.11 7.27 -1.96
CA LEU A 9 6.88 7.65 -1.27
C LEU A 9 6.92 9.11 -0.80
N ASN A 10 8.07 9.59 -0.33
CA ASN A 10 8.24 11.00 0.01
C ASN A 10 8.14 11.92 -1.22
N TYR A 11 8.74 11.51 -2.33
CA TYR A 11 8.59 12.20 -3.61
C TYR A 11 7.11 12.30 -4.03
N LEU A 12 6.33 11.21 -3.90
CA LEU A 12 4.89 11.23 -4.19
C LEU A 12 4.13 12.20 -3.29
N SER A 13 4.48 12.24 -2.01
CA SER A 13 3.88 13.13 -1.03
C SER A 13 4.10 14.61 -1.37
N VAL A 14 5.35 14.97 -1.67
CA VAL A 14 5.73 16.34 -2.05
C VAL A 14 5.12 16.74 -3.39
N ARG A 15 5.19 15.86 -4.41
CA ARG A 15 4.65 16.11 -5.75
C ARG A 15 3.15 16.41 -5.72
N ASN A 16 2.40 15.69 -4.91
CA ASN A 16 0.94 15.83 -4.83
C ASN A 16 0.48 16.83 -3.77
N LYS A 17 1.40 17.54 -3.11
CA LYS A 17 1.12 18.50 -2.03
C LYS A 17 0.19 17.91 -0.97
N LEU A 18 0.45 16.67 -0.54
CA LEU A 18 -0.40 15.97 0.43
C LEU A 18 -0.38 16.64 1.82
N PHE A 19 0.74 17.27 2.16
CA PHE A 19 0.97 17.98 3.40
C PHE A 19 1.18 19.47 3.16
N HIS A 20 0.86 20.30 4.16
CA HIS A 20 1.05 21.76 4.09
C HIS A 20 2.54 22.15 4.03
N GLN A 21 3.42 21.39 4.69
CA GLN A 21 4.86 21.62 4.70
C GLN A 21 5.57 20.47 3.98
N THR A 22 6.55 20.81 3.15
CA THR A 22 7.42 19.82 2.52
C THR A 22 8.49 19.36 3.51
N GLY A 23 8.59 18.06 3.73
CA GLY A 23 9.61 17.47 4.60
C GLY A 23 9.90 16.02 4.21
N TYR A 24 10.78 15.37 4.98
CA TYR A 24 11.13 13.95 4.81
C TYR A 24 10.38 13.02 5.77
N LEU A 25 9.35 13.54 6.43
CA LEU A 25 8.62 12.84 7.49
C LEU A 25 7.96 11.54 6.99
N PRO A 26 7.29 11.53 5.81
CA PRO A 26 6.77 10.28 5.23
C PRO A 26 7.85 9.22 4.97
N ALA A 27 9.02 9.62 4.46
CA ALA A 27 10.13 8.68 4.25
C ALA A 27 10.63 8.08 5.56
N LEU A 28 10.84 8.92 6.58
CA LEU A 28 11.35 8.49 7.88
C LEU A 28 10.36 7.52 8.56
N LEU A 29 9.06 7.85 8.56
CA LEU A 29 8.03 6.96 9.11
C LEU A 29 7.90 5.67 8.30
N PHE A 30 8.11 5.69 6.99
CA PHE A 30 8.11 4.48 6.16
C PHE A 30 9.22 3.52 6.55
N VAL A 31 10.44 4.02 6.76
CA VAL A 31 11.57 3.19 7.20
C VAL A 31 11.28 2.61 8.59
N PHE A 32 10.75 3.42 9.49
CA PHE A 32 10.40 3.01 10.85
C PHE A 32 9.31 1.94 10.87
N LEU A 33 8.17 2.19 10.24
CA LEU A 33 7.08 1.21 10.20
C LEU A 33 7.48 -0.07 9.47
N SER A 34 8.30 0.03 8.42
CA SER A 34 8.87 -1.15 7.77
C SER A 34 9.82 -1.91 8.70
N ALA A 35 10.60 -1.22 9.55
CA ALA A 35 11.57 -1.84 10.45
C ALA A 35 10.94 -2.65 11.60
N ILE A 36 9.67 -2.39 11.92
CA ILE A 36 8.85 -3.19 12.85
C ILE A 36 8.46 -4.54 12.20
N SER A 37 8.43 -4.63 10.87
CA SER A 37 8.18 -5.93 10.23
C SER A 37 9.39 -6.86 10.42
N SER A 38 9.13 -8.12 10.82
CA SER A 38 10.17 -9.15 10.96
C SER A 38 10.97 -9.37 9.67
N SER A 39 10.37 -9.06 8.52
CA SER A 39 10.95 -9.19 7.18
C SER A 39 11.74 -7.98 6.69
N PHE A 40 12.01 -6.98 7.53
CA PHE A 40 12.69 -5.75 7.10
C PHE A 40 14.06 -6.00 6.45
N ARG A 41 14.80 -7.01 6.93
CA ARG A 41 16.18 -7.30 6.47
C ARG A 41 16.23 -8.23 5.26
N ALA A 42 15.17 -8.97 4.98
CA ALA A 42 15.14 -9.97 3.92
C ALA A 42 14.51 -9.39 2.66
N PHE A 43 14.97 -9.83 1.49
CA PHE A 43 14.28 -9.56 0.23
C PHE A 43 13.09 -10.50 0.11
N THR A 44 11.88 -9.97 0.24
CA THR A 44 10.64 -10.75 0.20
C THR A 44 9.76 -10.41 -1.00
N ALA A 45 8.88 -11.33 -1.39
CA ALA A 45 7.87 -11.09 -2.42
C ALA A 45 7.03 -9.83 -2.11
N THR A 46 6.72 -9.58 -0.84
CA THR A 46 5.99 -8.37 -0.42
C THR A 46 6.78 -7.08 -0.62
N GLN A 47 8.10 -7.09 -0.41
CA GLN A 47 8.94 -5.93 -0.74
C GLN A 47 8.93 -5.64 -2.24
N LEU A 48 8.99 -6.69 -3.07
CA LEU A 48 8.92 -6.54 -4.52
C LEU A 48 7.56 -5.98 -4.96
N ALA A 49 6.46 -6.48 -4.39
CA ALA A 49 5.11 -5.98 -4.65
C ALA A 49 4.96 -4.49 -4.27
N VAL A 50 5.47 -4.08 -3.11
CA VAL A 50 5.47 -2.66 -2.70
C VAL A 50 6.25 -1.78 -3.70
N CYS A 51 7.31 -2.31 -4.31
CA CYS A 51 8.07 -1.62 -5.35
C CYS A 51 7.21 -1.28 -6.58
N PHE A 52 6.27 -2.13 -6.95
CA PHE A 52 5.31 -1.88 -8.05
C PHE A 52 4.09 -1.08 -7.60
N LEU A 53 3.67 -1.22 -6.34
CA LEU A 53 2.53 -0.51 -5.77
C LEU A 53 2.76 1.01 -5.74
N LEU A 54 3.97 1.46 -5.41
CA LEU A 54 4.29 2.88 -5.32
C LEU A 54 4.18 3.61 -6.68
N PRO A 55 4.77 3.12 -7.79
CA PRO A 55 4.50 3.67 -9.12
C PRO A 55 3.02 3.57 -9.54
N ALA A 56 2.30 2.50 -9.17
CA ALA A 56 0.87 2.39 -9.46
C ALA A 56 0.08 3.52 -8.77
N MET A 57 0.38 3.80 -7.50
CA MET A 57 -0.18 4.92 -6.75
C MET A 57 0.13 6.28 -7.42
N ASN A 58 1.36 6.47 -7.91
CA ASN A 58 1.75 7.66 -8.66
C ASN A 58 0.89 7.86 -9.91
N LEU A 59 0.69 6.80 -10.69
CA LEU A 59 -0.12 6.83 -11.90
C LEU A 59 -1.58 7.16 -11.58
N ILE A 60 -2.14 6.55 -10.53
CA ILE A 60 -3.51 6.82 -10.09
C ILE A 60 -3.70 8.30 -9.75
N PHE A 61 -2.77 8.90 -8.98
CA PHE A 61 -2.86 10.33 -8.65
C PHE A 61 -2.80 11.22 -9.91
N SER A 62 -1.99 10.83 -10.90
CA SER A 62 -1.86 11.59 -12.15
C SER A 62 -3.03 11.46 -13.15
N ILE A 63 -4.00 10.56 -12.93
CA ILE A 63 -5.16 10.38 -13.84
C ILE A 63 -5.95 11.68 -14.00
N GLY A 64 -6.08 12.46 -12.92
CA GLY A 64 -6.90 13.67 -12.90
C GLY A 64 -6.39 14.79 -13.82
N SER A 65 -5.08 14.85 -14.05
CA SER A 65 -4.42 15.93 -14.80
C SER A 65 -3.85 15.49 -16.16
N SER A 66 -3.92 14.21 -16.50
CA SER A 66 -3.33 13.68 -17.73
C SER A 66 -4.16 13.99 -18.98
N GLN A 67 -3.46 14.46 -20.03
CA GLN A 67 -4.01 14.64 -21.38
C GLN A 67 -4.32 13.30 -22.06
N SER A 68 -3.66 12.20 -21.65
CA SER A 68 -3.84 10.86 -22.23
C SER A 68 -4.21 9.82 -21.17
N PRO A 69 -5.45 9.86 -20.63
CA PRO A 69 -5.88 9.02 -19.50
C PRO A 69 -5.78 7.52 -19.80
N ARG A 70 -6.07 7.11 -21.04
CA ARG A 70 -6.04 5.70 -21.47
C ARG A 70 -4.67 5.04 -21.24
N LYS A 71 -3.58 5.77 -21.50
CA LYS A 71 -2.22 5.24 -21.26
C LYS A 71 -1.96 4.99 -19.77
N HIS A 72 -2.40 5.90 -18.90
CA HIS A 72 -2.26 5.72 -17.46
C HIS A 72 -3.10 4.54 -16.96
N LEU A 73 -4.34 4.41 -17.44
CA LEU A 73 -5.24 3.32 -17.06
C LEU A 73 -4.67 1.95 -17.43
N PHE A 74 -4.13 1.82 -18.65
CA PHE A 74 -3.43 0.59 -19.06
C PHE A 74 -2.25 0.29 -18.14
N ASN A 75 -1.38 1.27 -17.87
CA ASN A 75 -0.20 1.09 -17.02
C ASN A 75 -0.56 0.75 -15.57
N ILE A 76 -1.65 1.30 -15.04
CA ILE A 76 -2.16 0.96 -13.71
C ILE A 76 -2.57 -0.50 -13.68
N GLY A 77 -3.37 -0.94 -14.65
CA GLY A 77 -3.76 -2.35 -14.75
C GLY A 77 -2.56 -3.28 -14.86
N PHE A 78 -1.58 -2.91 -15.68
CA PHE A 78 -0.35 -3.66 -15.86
C PHE A 78 0.43 -3.82 -14.55
N LEU A 79 0.63 -2.75 -13.78
CA LEU A 79 1.35 -2.82 -12.51
C LEU A 79 0.61 -3.64 -11.45
N PHE A 80 -0.71 -3.49 -11.32
CA PHE A 80 -1.49 -4.29 -10.37
C PHE A 80 -1.52 -5.77 -10.73
N SER A 81 -1.51 -6.10 -12.01
CA SER A 81 -1.39 -7.47 -12.50
C SER A 81 -0.04 -8.09 -12.15
N LEU A 82 1.07 -7.35 -12.29
CA LEU A 82 2.37 -7.80 -11.80
C LEU A 82 2.34 -8.07 -10.29
N ILE A 83 1.68 -7.21 -9.50
CA ILE A 83 1.53 -7.42 -8.06
C ILE A 83 0.72 -8.71 -7.78
N ALA A 84 -0.37 -8.94 -8.51
CA ALA A 84 -1.20 -10.15 -8.39
C ALA A 84 -0.45 -11.44 -8.77
N LEU A 85 0.49 -11.37 -9.71
CA LEU A 85 1.36 -12.50 -10.06
C LEU A 85 2.41 -12.78 -8.98
N ILE A 86 2.92 -11.75 -8.29
CA ILE A 86 3.91 -11.92 -7.20
C ILE A 86 3.23 -12.41 -5.92
N ILE A 87 2.07 -11.85 -5.59
CA ILE A 87 1.30 -12.16 -4.39
C ILE A 87 -0.10 -12.58 -4.82
N GLN A 88 -0.40 -13.85 -4.67
CA GLN A 88 -1.64 -14.44 -5.16
C GLN A 88 -2.91 -13.71 -4.66
N PRO A 89 -3.14 -13.43 -3.35
CA PRO A 89 -4.36 -12.72 -2.91
C PRO A 89 -4.45 -11.27 -3.41
N ALA A 90 -3.41 -10.73 -4.04
CA ALA A 90 -3.41 -9.36 -4.54
C ALA A 90 -4.28 -9.17 -5.80
N TYR A 91 -4.88 -10.23 -6.37
CA TYR A 91 -5.99 -10.09 -7.33
C TYR A 91 -7.15 -9.26 -6.77
N MET A 92 -7.32 -9.18 -5.44
CA MET A 92 -8.35 -8.35 -4.80
C MET A 92 -8.16 -6.85 -5.09
N PHE A 93 -6.95 -6.40 -5.43
CA PHE A 93 -6.74 -5.02 -5.89
C PHE A 93 -7.43 -4.69 -7.21
N PHE A 94 -7.87 -5.69 -7.98
CA PHE A 94 -8.68 -5.47 -9.17
C PHE A 94 -9.93 -4.64 -8.84
N VAL A 95 -10.60 -4.94 -7.72
CA VAL A 95 -11.77 -4.17 -7.26
C VAL A 95 -11.38 -2.74 -6.89
N LEU A 96 -10.25 -2.56 -6.18
CA LEU A 96 -9.72 -1.24 -5.84
C LEU A 96 -9.50 -0.39 -7.10
N MET A 97 -8.94 -0.96 -8.16
CA MET A 97 -8.65 -0.22 -9.39
C MET A 97 -9.92 0.35 -10.03
N TYR A 98 -10.99 -0.45 -10.13
CA TYR A 98 -12.27 0.03 -10.65
C TYR A 98 -12.90 1.09 -9.77
N LEU A 99 -12.84 0.91 -8.45
CA LEU A 99 -13.29 1.93 -7.49
C LEU A 99 -12.51 3.24 -7.65
N CYS A 100 -11.19 3.18 -7.83
CA CYS A 100 -10.36 4.37 -8.06
C CYS A 100 -10.79 5.11 -9.34
N ILE A 101 -11.06 4.40 -10.44
CA ILE A 101 -11.49 5.03 -11.69
C ILE A 101 -12.88 5.63 -11.56
N ALA A 102 -13.84 4.88 -11.02
CA ALA A 102 -15.21 5.32 -10.80
C ALA A 102 -15.27 6.58 -9.91
N PHE A 103 -14.36 6.70 -8.95
CA PHE A 103 -14.28 7.85 -8.05
C PHE A 103 -13.56 9.06 -8.66
N LEU A 104 -12.52 8.83 -9.47
CA LEU A 104 -11.72 9.90 -10.06
C LEU A 104 -12.36 10.52 -11.30
N ARG A 105 -13.09 9.71 -12.09
CA ARG A 105 -13.58 10.08 -13.42
C ARG A 105 -14.99 9.53 -13.67
N PRO A 106 -15.77 10.17 -14.56
CA PRO A 106 -17.02 9.60 -15.06
C PRO A 106 -16.78 8.24 -15.72
N ILE A 107 -17.77 7.36 -15.61
CA ILE A 107 -17.69 5.98 -16.08
C ILE A 107 -17.79 5.96 -17.61
N TYR A 108 -16.66 5.78 -18.29
CA TYR A 108 -16.60 5.49 -19.72
C TYR A 108 -16.20 4.04 -19.95
N LEU A 109 -17.06 3.25 -20.59
CA LEU A 109 -16.80 1.82 -20.83
C LEU A 109 -15.45 1.54 -21.49
N VAL A 110 -15.02 2.40 -22.42
CA VAL A 110 -13.72 2.27 -23.09
C VAL A 110 -12.56 2.37 -22.10
N GLU A 111 -12.63 3.26 -21.11
CA GLU A 111 -11.59 3.40 -20.08
C GLU A 111 -11.50 2.16 -19.17
N TRP A 112 -12.66 1.55 -18.87
CA TRP A 112 -12.77 0.33 -18.08
C TRP A 112 -12.17 -0.88 -18.81
N VAL A 113 -12.47 -1.00 -20.11
CA VAL A 113 -11.88 -2.06 -20.95
C VAL A 113 -10.37 -1.89 -21.08
N VAL A 114 -9.85 -0.66 -21.23
CA VAL A 114 -8.40 -0.41 -21.32
C VAL A 114 -7.69 -0.78 -20.02
N LEU A 115 -8.28 -0.48 -18.86
CA LEU A 115 -7.76 -0.93 -17.57
C LEU A 115 -7.73 -2.46 -17.48
N LEU A 116 -8.82 -3.13 -17.89
CA LEU A 116 -8.94 -4.59 -17.91
C LEU A 116 -7.86 -5.22 -18.81
N LEU A 117 -7.66 -4.68 -20.01
CA LEU A 117 -6.61 -5.13 -20.93
C LEU A 117 -5.21 -4.95 -20.32
N GLY A 118 -4.98 -3.83 -19.62
CA GLY A 118 -3.75 -3.63 -18.85
C GLY A 118 -3.56 -4.71 -17.78
N PHE A 119 -4.62 -5.10 -17.08
CA PHE A 119 -4.54 -6.15 -16.07
C PHE A 119 -4.35 -7.55 -16.68
N LEU A 120 -5.02 -7.88 -17.78
CA LEU A 120 -4.90 -9.18 -18.40
C LEU A 120 -3.56 -9.40 -19.12
N THR A 121 -2.89 -8.33 -19.58
CA THR A 121 -1.69 -8.46 -20.40
C THR A 121 -0.54 -9.20 -19.70
N PRO A 122 -0.08 -8.85 -18.47
CA PRO A 122 0.96 -9.62 -17.81
C PRO A 122 0.56 -11.06 -17.51
N ILE A 123 -0.70 -11.28 -17.12
CA ILE A 123 -1.23 -12.62 -16.86
C ILE A 123 -1.18 -13.47 -18.13
N TYR A 124 -1.62 -12.94 -19.27
CA TYR A 124 -1.61 -13.61 -20.56
C TYR A 124 -0.19 -13.96 -21.02
N PHE A 125 0.75 -13.02 -20.93
CA PHE A 125 2.15 -13.29 -21.29
C PHE A 125 2.76 -14.34 -20.36
N PHE A 126 2.50 -14.25 -19.05
CA PHE A 126 3.00 -15.19 -18.08
C PHE A 126 2.48 -16.62 -18.31
N THR A 127 1.17 -16.79 -18.54
CA THR A 127 0.57 -18.10 -18.83
C THR A 127 1.05 -18.67 -20.15
N THR A 128 1.22 -17.84 -21.18
CA THR A 128 1.73 -18.27 -22.49
C THR A 128 3.19 -18.74 -22.41
N ILE A 129 4.03 -18.03 -21.66
CA ILE A 129 5.42 -18.44 -21.40
C ILE A 129 5.44 -19.77 -20.66
N LEU A 130 4.64 -19.93 -19.60
CA LEU A 130 4.55 -21.18 -18.85
C LEU A 130 4.11 -22.36 -19.73
N TYR A 131 3.14 -22.14 -20.62
CA TYR A 131 2.68 -23.13 -21.58
C TYR A 131 3.78 -23.52 -22.57
N LEU A 132 4.53 -22.54 -23.11
CA LEU A 132 5.57 -22.80 -24.11
C LEU A 132 6.76 -23.61 -23.57
N PHE A 133 7.05 -23.51 -22.27
CA PHE A 133 8.13 -24.24 -21.61
C PHE A 133 7.66 -25.53 -20.90
N ASP A 134 6.44 -26.00 -21.18
CA ASP A 134 5.85 -27.22 -20.59
C ASP A 134 5.87 -27.25 -19.06
N PHE A 135 5.75 -26.09 -18.41
CA PHE A 135 5.60 -25.96 -16.97
C PHE A 135 4.17 -26.33 -16.50
N THR A 136 3.65 -27.47 -16.96
CA THR A 136 2.27 -27.95 -16.74
C THR A 136 1.90 -28.14 -15.27
N SER A 137 2.89 -28.35 -14.40
CA SER A 137 2.72 -28.42 -12.94
C SER A 137 2.26 -27.11 -12.28
N TRP A 138 2.36 -25.96 -12.96
CA TRP A 138 1.90 -24.68 -12.41
C TRP A 138 0.37 -24.52 -12.41
N ILE A 139 -0.34 -25.21 -13.31
CA ILE A 139 -1.81 -25.23 -13.32
C ILE A 139 -2.36 -25.92 -12.07
N GLU A 140 -1.67 -26.94 -11.56
CA GLU A 140 -2.00 -27.57 -10.27
C GLU A 140 -1.71 -26.65 -9.08
N LEU A 141 -0.71 -25.77 -9.21
CA LEU A 141 -0.34 -24.77 -8.20
C LEU A 141 -1.34 -23.60 -8.14
N ILE A 142 -1.90 -23.22 -9.28
CA ILE A 142 -3.08 -22.34 -9.38
C ILE A 142 -4.33 -23.06 -8.84
N GLY A 143 -4.47 -24.37 -9.08
CA GLY A 143 -5.56 -25.20 -8.51
C GLY A 143 -5.57 -25.25 -6.98
N LYS A 144 -4.43 -24.99 -6.32
CA LYS A 144 -4.34 -24.73 -4.87
C LYS A 144 -4.78 -23.31 -4.47
N LEU A 145 -5.60 -22.64 -5.29
CA LEU A 145 -6.45 -21.48 -4.95
C LEU A 145 -7.53 -21.86 -3.89
N GLN A 146 -7.15 -22.60 -2.85
CA GLN A 146 -7.99 -22.69 -1.68
C GLN A 146 -7.86 -21.34 -0.96
N LEU A 147 -8.94 -20.58 -0.95
CA LEU A 147 -9.20 -19.59 0.09
C LEU A 147 -9.00 -20.31 1.42
N LEU A 148 -7.81 -20.13 2.00
CA LEU A 148 -7.45 -20.87 3.19
C LEU A 148 -8.45 -20.52 4.31
N PRO A 149 -8.92 -21.53 5.06
CA PRO A 149 -9.67 -21.25 6.27
C PRO A 149 -8.81 -20.40 7.20
N PHE A 150 -9.45 -19.47 7.92
CA PHE A 150 -8.83 -18.72 9.00
C PHE A 150 -8.19 -19.70 9.99
N LYS A 151 -6.89 -19.95 9.85
CA LYS A 151 -6.14 -20.80 10.78
C LYS A 151 -5.88 -20.01 12.05
N ASP A 152 -6.03 -20.69 13.18
CA ASP A 152 -6.08 -20.11 14.53
C ASP A 152 -5.07 -18.98 14.75
N PHE A 153 -5.60 -17.81 15.10
CA PHE A 153 -4.88 -16.55 15.24
C PHE A 153 -4.08 -16.55 16.56
N HIS A 154 -3.07 -17.42 16.67
CA HIS A 154 -2.17 -17.44 17.82
C HIS A 154 -1.08 -16.36 17.66
N LEU A 155 -1.46 -15.11 17.93
CA LEU A 155 -0.49 -14.03 18.06
C LEU A 155 0.18 -14.11 19.45
N PRO A 156 1.52 -14.13 19.55
CA PRO A 156 2.19 -13.98 20.84
C PRO A 156 1.81 -12.61 21.44
N VAL A 157 1.68 -12.55 22.77
CA VAL A 157 1.17 -11.38 23.51
C VAL A 157 1.94 -10.09 23.18
N GLN A 158 3.24 -10.19 22.90
CA GLN A 158 4.07 -9.06 22.47
C GLN A 158 3.61 -8.45 21.14
N ASN A 159 3.25 -9.26 20.15
CA ASN A 159 2.74 -8.78 18.85
C ASN A 159 1.39 -8.06 18.98
N LEU A 160 0.59 -8.43 19.99
CA LEU A 160 -0.70 -7.80 20.27
C LEU A 160 -0.51 -6.34 20.70
N ILE A 161 0.43 -6.06 21.60
CA ILE A 161 0.73 -4.70 22.07
C ILE A 161 1.14 -3.78 20.90
N TYR A 162 2.03 -4.25 20.02
CA TYR A 162 2.47 -3.46 18.85
C TYR A 162 1.32 -3.23 17.85
N SER A 163 0.46 -4.22 17.63
CA SER A 163 -0.68 -4.09 16.73
C SER A 163 -1.70 -3.06 17.25
N VAL A 164 -2.01 -3.08 18.55
CA VAL A 164 -2.88 -2.09 19.19
C VAL A 164 -2.28 -0.69 19.06
N PHE A 165 -0.98 -0.56 19.32
CA PHE A 165 -0.31 0.72 19.19
C PHE A 165 -0.33 1.27 17.75
N PHE A 166 -0.05 0.42 16.75
CA PHE A 166 -0.15 0.80 15.34
C PHE A 166 -1.56 1.26 14.96
N VAL A 167 -2.60 0.58 15.45
CA VAL A 167 -4.00 0.95 15.23
C VAL A 167 -4.32 2.30 15.87
N VAL A 168 -3.85 2.57 17.10
CA VAL A 168 -4.04 3.88 17.76
C VAL A 168 -3.37 5.01 16.96
N LEU A 169 -2.14 4.81 16.47
CA LEU A 169 -1.49 5.77 15.58
C LEU A 169 -2.27 5.99 14.28
N LEU A 170 -2.80 4.92 13.68
CA LEU A 170 -3.61 5.05 12.47
C LEU A 170 -4.89 5.85 12.71
N ILE A 171 -5.63 5.55 13.78
CA ILE A 171 -6.89 6.23 14.13
C ILE A 171 -6.62 7.72 14.40
N THR A 172 -5.57 8.03 15.17
CA THR A 172 -5.20 9.42 15.47
C THR A 172 -4.77 10.19 14.22
N GLY A 173 -4.03 9.55 13.31
CA GLY A 173 -3.68 10.13 12.01
C GLY A 173 -4.89 10.44 11.13
N ILE A 174 -5.85 9.52 11.06
CA ILE A 174 -7.11 9.69 10.31
C ILE A 174 -7.97 10.82 10.93
N TYR A 175 -8.11 10.85 12.25
CA TYR A 175 -8.87 11.88 12.96
C TYR A 175 -8.31 13.29 12.70
N LEU A 176 -6.99 13.45 12.77
CA LEU A 176 -6.35 14.73 12.49
C LEU A 176 -6.51 15.15 11.03
N LEU A 177 -6.37 14.19 10.10
CA LEU A 177 -6.62 14.43 8.68
C LEU A 177 -8.03 14.93 8.42
N GLN A 178 -9.06 14.38 9.08
CA GLN A 178 -10.45 14.82 8.90
C GLN A 178 -10.62 16.32 9.17
N SER A 179 -9.94 16.85 10.19
CA SER A 179 -9.97 18.28 10.51
C SER A 179 -9.27 19.15 9.46
N GLN A 180 -8.29 18.60 8.75
CA GLN A 180 -7.52 19.29 7.71
C GLN A 180 -8.16 19.16 6.32
N LEU A 181 -8.93 18.09 6.06
CA LEU A 181 -9.55 17.81 4.77
C LEU A 181 -10.38 18.99 4.24
N THR A 182 -11.06 19.73 5.10
CA THR A 182 -11.91 20.88 4.73
C THR A 182 -11.13 22.06 4.16
N LEU A 183 -9.82 22.15 4.45
CA LEU A 183 -8.92 23.20 3.97
C LEU A 183 -8.19 22.79 2.68
N LEU A 184 -8.20 21.49 2.33
CA LEU A 184 -7.49 20.97 1.17
C LEU A 184 -8.29 21.16 -0.13
N THR A 185 -7.55 21.25 -1.24
CA THR A 185 -8.15 21.31 -2.59
C THR A 185 -8.88 20.01 -2.93
N ILE A 186 -9.84 20.08 -3.86
CA ILE A 186 -10.63 18.91 -4.30
C ILE A 186 -9.72 17.77 -4.80
N TYR A 187 -8.65 18.11 -5.53
CA TYR A 187 -7.66 17.14 -5.99
C TYR A 187 -7.00 16.39 -4.84
N VAL A 188 -6.47 17.11 -3.84
CA VAL A 188 -5.77 16.50 -2.70
C VAL A 188 -6.71 15.64 -1.85
N ARG A 189 -7.99 16.05 -1.68
CA ARG A 189 -9.00 15.22 -0.99
C ARG A 189 -9.23 13.89 -1.70
N ARG A 190 -9.27 13.88 -3.04
CA ARG A 190 -9.41 12.64 -3.82
C ARG A 190 -8.19 11.74 -3.67
N CYS A 191 -6.99 12.29 -3.64
CA CYS A 191 -5.77 11.53 -3.35
C CYS A 191 -5.83 10.86 -1.98
N TRP A 192 -6.31 11.55 -0.94
CA TRP A 192 -6.49 10.96 0.39
C TRP A 192 -7.54 9.83 0.41
N ALA A 193 -8.63 9.96 -0.33
CA ALA A 193 -9.62 8.89 -0.48
C ALA A 193 -9.01 7.63 -1.13
N ILE A 194 -8.13 7.81 -2.12
CA ILE A 194 -7.40 6.70 -2.76
C ILE A 194 -6.42 6.06 -1.77
N ILE A 195 -5.68 6.86 -1.00
CA ILE A 195 -4.76 6.35 0.05
C ILE A 195 -5.54 5.50 1.06
N PHE A 196 -6.73 5.96 1.46
CA PHE A 196 -7.60 5.19 2.35
C PHE A 196 -8.06 3.87 1.71
N GLY A 197 -8.49 3.90 0.45
CA GLY A 197 -8.81 2.69 -0.31
C GLY A 197 -7.64 1.71 -0.38
N MET A 198 -6.42 2.21 -0.65
CA MET A 198 -5.21 1.39 -0.64
C MET A 198 -4.94 0.77 0.73
N LEU A 199 -5.17 1.48 1.84
CA LEU A 199 -5.04 0.91 3.18
C LEU A 199 -6.01 -0.24 3.41
N VAL A 200 -7.30 -0.04 3.08
CA VAL A 200 -8.34 -1.07 3.28
C VAL A 200 -8.02 -2.32 2.47
N PHE A 201 -7.76 -2.17 1.16
CA PHE A 201 -7.48 -3.33 0.30
C PHE A 201 -6.14 -3.99 0.59
N SER A 202 -5.08 -3.24 0.92
CA SER A 202 -3.82 -3.85 1.35
C SER A 202 -3.97 -4.63 2.66
N SER A 203 -4.82 -4.16 3.58
CA SER A 203 -5.12 -4.87 4.83
C SER A 203 -5.89 -6.15 4.54
N ILE A 204 -6.91 -6.11 3.68
CA ILE A 204 -7.65 -7.29 3.23
C ILE A 204 -6.69 -8.30 2.59
N VAL A 205 -5.86 -7.88 1.63
CA VAL A 205 -4.87 -8.75 0.97
C VAL A 205 -3.92 -9.38 2.00
N ALA A 206 -3.41 -8.60 2.96
CA ALA A 206 -2.52 -9.09 4.00
C ALA A 206 -3.17 -10.16 4.91
N LEU A 207 -4.48 -10.08 5.15
CA LEU A 207 -5.24 -11.09 5.91
C LEU A 207 -5.37 -12.43 5.18
N PHE A 208 -5.44 -12.40 3.84
CA PHE A 208 -5.55 -13.60 3.00
C PHE A 208 -4.19 -14.19 2.59
N MET A 209 -3.06 -13.54 2.89
CA MET A 209 -1.73 -14.09 2.63
C MET A 209 -1.38 -15.20 3.62
N HIS A 210 -0.69 -16.24 3.15
CA HIS A 210 -0.21 -17.35 4.00
C HIS A 210 0.71 -16.82 5.10
N GLN A 211 0.51 -17.27 6.35
CA GLN A 211 1.30 -16.81 7.51
C GLN A 211 2.79 -17.17 7.41
N ASP A 212 3.15 -18.22 6.64
CA ASP A 212 4.53 -18.64 6.42
C ASP A 212 5.32 -17.64 5.56
N GLN A 213 4.62 -16.80 4.77
CA GLN A 213 5.26 -15.72 4.04
C GLN A 213 5.58 -14.59 5.03
N SER A 214 6.85 -14.51 5.43
CA SER A 214 7.32 -13.41 6.25
C SER A 214 7.04 -12.08 5.51
N GLY A 215 6.27 -11.18 6.13
CA GLY A 215 6.11 -9.80 5.68
C GLY A 215 4.76 -9.43 5.06
N ASN A 216 3.70 -10.21 5.27
CA ASN A 216 2.34 -9.91 4.75
C ASN A 216 1.88 -8.47 5.05
N TRP A 217 2.12 -8.01 6.28
CA TRP A 217 1.73 -6.67 6.73
C TRP A 217 2.54 -5.52 6.11
N LEU A 218 3.64 -5.81 5.41
CA LEU A 218 4.46 -4.79 4.76
C LEU A 218 3.68 -4.06 3.65
N LEU A 219 2.71 -4.72 3.03
CA LEU A 219 1.87 -4.15 1.97
C LEU A 219 1.01 -2.97 2.46
N VAL A 220 0.69 -2.93 3.76
CA VAL A 220 -0.13 -1.88 4.40
C VAL A 220 0.70 -0.62 4.71
N VAL A 221 2.03 -0.77 4.83
CA VAL A 221 2.94 0.29 5.28
C VAL A 221 2.92 1.55 4.40
N PRO A 222 2.92 1.48 3.05
CA PRO A 222 2.86 2.68 2.21
C PRO A 222 1.67 3.60 2.53
N ALA A 223 0.46 3.04 2.67
CA ALA A 223 -0.72 3.85 2.93
C ALA A 223 -0.78 4.35 4.38
N SER A 224 -0.40 3.50 5.34
CA SER A 224 -0.43 3.85 6.77
C SER A 224 0.59 4.93 7.13
N THR A 225 1.77 4.92 6.52
CA THR A 225 2.82 5.92 6.77
C THR A 225 2.37 7.33 6.40
N LEU A 226 1.65 7.49 5.29
CA LEU A 226 1.09 8.78 4.89
C LEU A 226 0.03 9.24 5.88
N LEU A 227 -0.86 8.34 6.33
CA LEU A 227 -1.89 8.69 7.30
C LEU A 227 -1.32 9.08 8.66
N ILE A 228 -0.33 8.33 9.16
CA ILE A 228 0.35 8.58 10.44
C ILE A 228 1.19 9.88 10.37
N SER A 229 1.75 10.22 9.20
CA SER A 229 2.49 11.48 8.98
C SER A 229 1.66 12.73 9.29
N ASN A 230 0.32 12.66 9.22
CA ASN A 230 -0.56 13.78 9.57
C ASN A 230 -0.47 14.15 11.06
N ILE A 231 -0.14 13.20 11.94
CA ILE A 231 0.06 13.47 13.37
C ILE A 231 1.14 14.52 13.56
N PHE A 232 2.26 14.35 12.86
CA PHE A 232 3.45 15.18 13.05
C PHE A 232 3.39 16.51 12.30
N THR A 233 2.57 16.59 11.26
CA THR A 233 2.41 17.82 10.46
C THR A 233 1.37 18.76 11.10
N SER A 234 0.60 18.30 12.08
CA SER A 234 -0.43 19.11 12.73
C SER A 234 0.19 20.11 13.72
N ASP A 235 0.03 21.40 13.44
CA ASP A 235 0.58 22.51 14.24
C ASP A 235 -0.10 22.66 15.61
N LYS A 236 -1.21 21.95 15.85
CA LYS A 236 -2.10 22.23 16.98
C LYS A 236 -1.52 21.86 18.35
N ARG A 237 -0.50 20.98 18.46
CA ARG A 237 0.18 20.66 19.75
C ARG A 237 1.60 20.12 19.54
N LYS A 238 2.60 21.00 19.54
CA LYS A 238 4.04 20.63 19.42
C LYS A 238 4.47 19.56 20.44
N GLN A 239 3.95 19.59 21.67
CA GLN A 239 4.25 18.59 22.71
C GLN A 239 3.74 17.18 22.37
N PHE A 240 2.57 17.07 21.73
CA PHE A 240 2.01 15.78 21.32
C PHE A 240 2.81 15.16 20.16
N VAL A 241 3.26 15.99 19.22
CA VAL A 241 4.12 15.59 18.10
C VAL A 241 5.46 15.04 18.62
N THR A 242 6.09 15.74 19.56
CA THR A 242 7.34 15.32 20.19
C THR A 242 7.16 14.02 20.97
N PHE A 243 6.06 13.87 21.73
CA PHE A 243 5.75 12.62 22.42
C PHE A 243 5.55 11.45 21.45
N ALA A 244 4.74 11.62 20.40
CA ALA A 244 4.54 10.60 19.38
C ALA A 244 5.85 10.18 18.70
N PHE A 245 6.78 11.13 18.50
CA PHE A 245 8.09 10.86 17.88
C PHE A 245 8.97 10.00 18.77
N TYR A 246 9.19 10.41 20.02
CA TYR A 246 9.97 9.64 20.99
C TYR A 246 9.34 8.28 21.25
N PHE A 247 8.01 8.19 21.22
CA PHE A 247 7.31 6.94 21.42
C PHE A 247 7.51 5.97 20.24
N VAL A 248 7.36 6.41 19.00
CA VAL A 248 7.68 5.57 17.81
C VAL A 248 9.13 5.08 17.90
N PHE A 249 10.06 5.95 18.29
CA PHE A 249 11.47 5.60 18.45
C PHE A 249 11.69 4.56 19.57
N ALA A 250 11.02 4.71 20.72
CA ALA A 250 11.07 3.76 21.81
C ALA A 250 10.53 2.38 21.39
N THR A 251 9.40 2.33 20.66
CA THR A 251 8.83 1.06 20.17
C THR A 251 9.78 0.31 19.24
N LEU A 252 10.56 1.03 18.42
CA LEU A 252 11.55 0.41 17.54
C LEU A 252 12.71 -0.21 18.30
N ILE A 253 13.23 0.49 19.32
CA ILE A 253 14.33 0.00 20.14
C ILE A 253 13.87 -1.27 20.87
N ILE A 254 12.69 -1.23 21.50
CA ILE A 254 12.16 -2.36 22.26
C ILE A 254 11.89 -3.56 21.33
N PHE A 255 11.28 -3.32 20.16
CA PHE A 255 11.01 -4.39 19.19
C PHE A 255 12.30 -5.05 18.67
N ARG A 256 13.39 -4.28 18.51
CA ARG A 256 14.67 -4.79 18.00
C ARG A 256 15.58 -5.42 19.03
N TYR A 257 15.47 -5.04 20.30
CA TYR A 257 16.32 -5.59 21.36
C TYR A 257 15.72 -6.84 22.01
N PHE A 258 14.39 -7.00 22.01
CA PHE A 258 13.71 -8.13 22.64
C PHE A 258 13.27 -9.24 21.66
N LEU A 259 13.50 -9.08 20.35
CA LEU A 259 13.05 -9.97 19.26
C LEU A 259 14.08 -10.01 18.12
#